data_AF-A0A1V6EB88-F1
#
_entry.id   AF-A0A1V6EB88-F1
#
_cell.length_a   1.000
_cell.length_b   1.000
_cell.length_c   1.000
_cell.angle_alpha   90.00
_cell.angle_beta   90.00
_cell.angle_gamma   90.00
#
_symmetry.space_group_name_H-M   'P 1'
#
loop_
_entity.id
_entity.type
_entity.pdbx_description
1 polymer ?
#
loop_
_entity_poly.entity_id
_entity_poly.type
_entity_poly.pdbx_seq_one_letter_code
_entity_poly.pdbx_strand_id
1 'polypeptide(L)'
;MNTIDIQEETITQEPTLPPQRLPMDTLKNARRSLARIIAAYYRGAIDERKFKMMVYGMNVLLGYLKEVETEELEQRVAELEKHLALSQEKKYA
;
A
#
# COMPACT_ATOMS: atom_id res chain seq x y z
N MET A 1 35.18 44.70 28.37
CA MET A 1 34.93 43.25 28.49
C MET A 1 33.48 43.07 28.87
N ASN A 2 32.66 42.52 27.99
CA ASN A 2 31.35 41.94 28.32
C ASN A 2 31.23 40.68 27.46
N THR A 3 31.44 39.53 28.07
CA THR A 3 31.22 38.21 27.49
C THR A 3 29.74 37.86 27.64
N ILE A 4 29.07 37.58 26.53
CA ILE A 4 27.69 37.10 26.52
C ILE A 4 27.77 35.58 26.72
N ASP A 5 27.29 35.10 27.88
CA ASP A 5 27.13 33.68 28.14
C ASP A 5 26.00 33.14 27.25
N ILE A 6 26.38 32.40 26.20
CA ILE A 6 25.44 31.65 25.37
C ILE A 6 25.16 30.33 26.10
N GLN A 7 24.00 30.24 26.74
CA GLN A 7 23.51 28.96 27.26
C GLN A 7 23.08 28.09 26.07
N GLU A 8 23.87 27.06 25.78
CA GLU A 8 23.50 26.02 24.81
C GLU A 8 22.31 25.22 25.37
N GLU A 9 21.08 25.58 24.95
CA GLU A 9 19.91 24.75 25.16
C GLU A 9 20.11 23.41 24.44
N THR A 10 20.48 22.38 25.20
CA THR A 10 20.61 21.01 24.70
C THR A 10 19.21 20.49 24.40
N ILE A 11 18.75 20.65 23.14
CA ILE A 11 17.50 20.07 22.66
C ILE A 11 17.67 18.54 22.70
N THR A 12 17.11 17.92 23.74
CA THR A 12 17.05 16.47 23.85
C THR A 12 16.00 16.00 22.84
N GLN A 13 16.41 15.71 21.60
CA GLN A 13 15.53 15.08 20.62
C GLN A 13 15.23 13.66 21.08
N GLU A 14 13.98 13.39 21.46
CA GLU A 14 13.53 12.03 21.73
C GLU A 14 13.79 11.13 20.51
N PRO A 15 14.18 9.86 20.72
CA PRO A 15 14.41 8.92 19.62
C PRO A 15 13.10 8.73 18.86
N THR A 16 13.00 9.36 17.68
CA THR A 16 11.84 9.23 16.80
C THR A 16 11.80 7.80 16.27
N LEU A 17 10.76 7.05 16.68
CA LEU A 17 10.51 5.73 16.12
C LEU A 17 10.40 5.83 14.59
N PRO A 18 10.94 4.86 13.84
CA PRO A 18 10.83 4.88 12.39
C PRO A 18 9.35 4.94 11.98
N PRO A 19 9.01 5.74 10.94
CA PRO A 19 7.62 5.94 10.56
C PRO A 19 6.97 4.59 10.26
N GLN A 20 5.84 4.31 10.92
CA GLN A 20 5.09 3.08 10.72
C GLN A 20 4.64 3.00 9.25
N ARG A 21 5.16 2.02 8.51
CA ARG A 21 4.82 1.82 7.10
C ARG A 21 3.41 1.26 6.97
N LEU A 22 2.63 1.82 6.05
CA LEU A 22 1.34 1.25 5.67
C LEU A 22 1.56 -0.01 4.82
N PRO A 23 0.97 -1.16 5.18
CA PRO A 23 1.06 -2.36 4.35
C PRO A 23 0.23 -2.16 3.08
N MET A 24 0.88 -2.21 1.92
CA MET A 24 0.29 -1.91 0.61
C MET A 24 0.83 -2.84 -0.50
N ASP A 25 1.38 -3.98 -0.09
CA ASP A 25 2.02 -5.03 -0.89
C ASP A 25 1.05 -5.88 -1.71
N THR A 26 -0.19 -6.03 -1.23
CA THR A 26 -1.25 -6.80 -1.91
C THR A 26 -2.51 -5.95 -2.05
N LEU A 27 -3.39 -6.29 -2.99
CA LEU A 27 -4.66 -5.56 -3.16
C LEU A 27 -5.49 -5.57 -1.88
N LYS A 28 -5.47 -6.68 -1.14
CA LYS A 28 -6.16 -6.82 0.16
C LYS A 28 -5.59 -5.88 1.22
N ASN A 29 -4.26 -5.80 1.34
CA ASN A 29 -3.61 -4.93 2.32
C ASN A 29 -3.75 -3.45 1.95
N ALA A 30 -3.57 -3.10 0.67
CA ALA A 30 -3.78 -1.75 0.17
C ALA A 30 -5.21 -1.25 0.43
N ARG A 31 -6.24 -2.10 0.20
CA ARG A 31 -7.64 -1.76 0.52
C ARG A 31 -7.84 -1.46 2.01
N ARG A 32 -7.24 -2.27 2.90
CA ARG A 32 -7.30 -2.00 4.35
C ARG A 32 -6.59 -0.70 4.73
N SER A 33 -5.45 -0.42 4.11
CA SER A 33 -4.71 0.82 4.33
C SER A 33 -5.51 2.04 3.88
N LEU A 34 -6.20 1.97 2.73
CA LEU A 34 -7.13 3.03 2.30
C LEU A 34 -8.26 3.23 3.31
N ALA A 35 -8.88 2.15 3.80
CA ALA A 35 -9.93 2.26 4.82
C ALA A 35 -9.44 2.95 6.11
N ARG A 36 -8.19 2.67 6.53
CA ARG A 36 -7.55 3.36 7.66
C ARG A 36 -7.33 4.85 7.40
N ILE A 37 -6.88 5.21 6.19
CA ILE A 37 -6.70 6.61 5.78
C ILE A 37 -8.05 7.36 5.81
N ILE A 38 -9.10 6.75 5.26
CA ILE A 38 -10.46 7.32 5.27
C ILE A 38 -10.95 7.52 6.71
N ALA A 39 -10.83 6.51 7.56
CA ALA A 39 -11.22 6.63 8.97
C ALA A 39 -10.42 7.71 9.70
N ALA A 40 -9.11 7.82 9.42
CA ALA A 40 -8.23 8.83 9.99
C ALA A 40 -8.62 10.27 9.58
N TYR A 41 -9.09 10.47 8.34
CA TYR A 41 -9.63 11.74 7.90
C TYR A 41 -10.92 12.11 8.65
N TYR A 42 -11.89 11.19 8.74
CA TYR A 42 -13.16 11.48 9.41
C TYR A 42 -13.06 11.72 10.92
N ARG A 43 -11.99 11.23 11.58
CA ARG A 43 -11.67 11.56 12.98
C ARG A 43 -10.82 12.83 13.15
N GLY A 44 -10.58 13.59 12.09
CA GLY A 44 -9.82 14.83 12.12
C GLY A 44 -8.30 14.69 12.28
N ALA A 45 -7.74 13.49 12.08
CA ALA A 45 -6.29 13.27 12.23
C ALA A 45 -5.47 13.62 10.98
N ILE A 46 -6.14 13.90 9.84
CA ILE A 46 -5.52 14.20 8.55
C ILE A 46 -6.22 15.42 7.95
N ASP A 47 -5.47 16.39 7.45
CA ASP A 47 -6.05 17.53 6.73
C ASP A 47 -6.56 17.12 5.34
N GLU A 48 -7.54 17.88 4.83
CA GLU A 48 -8.21 17.57 3.56
C GLU A 48 -7.25 17.50 2.37
N ARG A 49 -6.24 18.38 2.33
CA ARG A 49 -5.26 18.41 1.24
C ARG A 49 -4.44 17.12 1.21
N LYS A 50 -3.88 16.71 2.34
CA LYS A 50 -3.14 15.45 2.45
C LYS A 50 -4.04 14.25 2.15
N PHE A 51 -5.27 14.25 2.66
CA PHE A 51 -6.23 13.18 2.41
C PHE A 51 -6.49 12.99 0.90
N LYS A 52 -6.80 14.07 0.17
CA LYS A 52 -7.03 14.02 -1.29
C LYS A 52 -5.83 13.46 -2.06
N MET A 53 -4.62 13.91 -1.71
CA MET A 53 -3.39 13.41 -2.35
C MET A 53 -3.16 11.91 -2.09
N MET A 54 -3.40 11.46 -0.86
CA MET A 54 -3.31 10.03 -0.52
C MET A 54 -4.34 9.20 -1.26
N VAL A 55 -5.61 9.63 -1.30
CA VAL A 55 -6.67 8.90 -2.02
C VAL A 55 -6.36 8.82 -3.51
N TYR A 56 -5.82 9.88 -4.11
CA TYR A 56 -5.40 9.88 -5.51
C TYR A 56 -4.31 8.84 -5.78
N GLY A 57 -3.23 8.84 -4.98
CA GLY A 57 -2.16 7.84 -5.11
C GLY A 57 -2.65 6.41 -4.86
N MET A 58 -3.52 6.22 -3.86
CA MET A 58 -4.13 4.93 -3.57
C MET A 58 -5.00 4.41 -4.71
N ASN A 59 -5.70 5.29 -5.44
CA ASN A 59 -6.52 4.87 -6.57
C ASN A 59 -5.65 4.26 -7.70
N VAL A 60 -4.52 4.91 -8.02
CA VAL A 60 -3.56 4.39 -9.01
C VAL A 60 -2.99 3.04 -8.56
N LEU A 61 -2.53 2.95 -7.30
CA LEU A 61 -1.97 1.72 -6.75
C LEU A 61 -2.98 0.56 -6.76
N LEU A 62 -4.23 0.82 -6.39
CA LEU A 62 -5.29 -0.20 -6.40
C LEU A 62 -5.63 -0.65 -7.83
N GLY A 63 -5.54 0.24 -8.82
CA GLY A 63 -5.66 -0.10 -10.23
C GLY A 63 -4.56 -1.06 -10.66
N TYR A 64 -3.30 -0.70 -10.41
CA TYR A 64 -2.14 -1.53 -10.71
C TYR A 64 -2.22 -2.92 -10.06
N LEU A 65 -2.52 -2.99 -8.76
CA LEU A 65 -2.61 -4.27 -8.06
C LEU A 65 -3.74 -5.18 -8.59
N LYS A 66 -4.84 -4.59 -9.07
CA LYS A 66 -5.92 -5.35 -9.72
C LYS A 66 -5.47 -5.92 -11.07
N GLU A 67 -4.74 -5.14 -11.84
CA GLU A 67 -4.21 -5.56 -13.15
C GLU A 67 -3.27 -6.75 -12.98
N VAL A 68 -2.32 -6.65 -12.04
CA VAL A 68 -1.41 -7.76 -11.71
C VAL A 68 -2.18 -9.02 -11.26
N GLU A 69 -3.14 -8.89 -10.33
CA GLU A 69 -3.96 -10.05 -9.91
C GLU A 69 -4.77 -10.64 -11.08
N THR A 70 -5.19 -9.81 -12.05
CA THR A 70 -5.94 -10.27 -13.23
C THR A 70 -5.03 -11.03 -14.18
N GLU A 71 -3.85 -10.51 -14.49
CA GLU A 71 -2.85 -11.19 -15.33
C GLU A 71 -2.45 -12.56 -14.74
N GLU A 72 -2.22 -12.64 -13.43
CA GLU A 72 -1.91 -13.89 -12.74
C GLU A 72 -3.05 -14.91 -12.85
N LEU A 73 -4.31 -14.45 -12.76
CA LEU A 73 -5.47 -15.31 -12.91
C LEU A 73 -5.65 -15.81 -14.34
N GLU A 74 -5.47 -14.94 -15.34
CA GLU A 74 -5.53 -15.31 -16.75
C GLU A 74 -4.50 -16.38 -17.10
N GLN A 75 -3.27 -16.25 -16.62
CA GLN A 75 -2.23 -17.26 -16.81
C GLN A 75 -2.62 -18.60 -16.20
N ARG A 76 -3.12 -18.60 -14.96
CA ARG A 76 -3.56 -19.82 -14.27
C ARG A 76 -4.74 -20.50 -14.97
N VAL A 77 -5.68 -19.71 -15.49
CA VAL A 77 -6.82 -20.25 -16.27
C VAL A 77 -6.31 -20.91 -17.56
N ALA A 78 -5.43 -20.24 -18.31
CA ALA A 78 -4.88 -20.79 -19.54
C ALA A 78 -4.09 -22.09 -19.30
N GLU A 79 -3.33 -22.18 -18.21
CA GLU A 79 -2.64 -23.41 -17.80
C GLU A 79 -3.64 -24.55 -17.49
N LEU A 80 -4.69 -24.26 -16.73
CA LEU A 80 -5.73 -25.23 -16.39
C LEU A 80 -6.46 -25.73 -17.64
N GLU A 81 -6.81 -24.83 -18.56
CA GLU A 81 -7.45 -25.17 -19.83
C GLU A 81 -6.55 -26.07 -20.70
N LYS A 82 -5.26 -25.77 -20.79
CA LYS A 82 -4.28 -26.62 -21.48
C LYS A 82 -4.19 -28.01 -20.86
N HIS A 83 -4.12 -28.10 -19.53
CA HIS A 83 -4.08 -29.39 -18.84
C HIS A 83 -5.36 -30.20 -19.04
N LEU A 84 -6.52 -29.54 -19.07
CA LEU A 84 -7.80 -30.17 -19.33
C LEU A 84 -7.88 -30.73 -20.75
N ALA A 85 -7.45 -29.96 -21.75
CA ALA A 85 -7.41 -30.39 -23.16
C ALA A 85 -6.55 -31.65 -23.34
N LEU A 86 -5.32 -31.64 -22.80
CA LEU A 86 -4.42 -32.80 -22.84
C LEU A 86 -5.00 -34.03 -22.13
N SER A 87 -5.76 -33.82 -21.06
CA SER A 87 -6.41 -34.91 -20.32
C SER A 87 -7.60 -35.50 -21.07
N GLN A 88 -8.30 -34.70 -21.87
CA GLN A 88 -9.39 -35.17 -22.73
C GLN A 88 -8.84 -35.95 -23.93
N GLU A 89 -7.81 -35.46 -24.60
CA GLU A 89 -7.14 -36.18 -25.70
C GLU A 89 -6.69 -37.59 -25.27
N LYS A 90 -6.10 -37.71 -24.07
CA LYS A 90 -5.70 -39.01 -23.50
C LYS A 90 -6.85 -39.96 -23.16
N LYS A 91 -8.08 -39.46 -23.00
CA LYS A 91 -9.27 -40.30 -22.74
C LYS A 91 -9.92 -40.82 -24.01
N TYR A 92 -9.67 -40.18 -25.15
CA TYR A 92 -10.26 -40.53 -26.44
C TYR A 92 -9.26 -41.12 -27.44
N ALA A 93 -7.98 -41.24 -27.06
CA ALA A 93 -6.94 -42.01 -27.75
C ALA A 93 -6.81 -43.42 -27.14
#